data_AF-A0A7Y9LBA8-F1
#
_entry.id   AF-A0A7Y9LBA8-F1
#
_cell.length_a   1.000
_cell.length_b   1.000
_cell.length_c   1.000
_cell.angle_alpha   90.00
_cell.angle_beta   90.00
_cell.angle_gamma   90.00
#
_symmetry.space_group_name_H-M   'P 1'
#
loop_
_entity.id
_entity.type
_entity.pdbx_description
1 polymer ?
#
loop_
_entity_poly.entity_id
_entity_poly.type
_entity_poly.pdbx_seq_one_letter_code
_entity_poly.pdbx_strand_id
1 'polypeptide(L)'
;MSDLRHDRFAQVYAIADRYAARFPEGNTPLGYLARLTEELGEIAVEVQRLEGAPAKIAKHGDGEVAALADEVEDLLHTAFGLLRLYGAESIFERVVDREFAKTI
;
A
#
# COMPACT_ATOMS: atom_id res chain seq x y z
N MET A 1 -11.29 12.91 26.56
CA MET A 1 -10.02 13.02 25.82
C MET A 1 -10.17 12.17 24.57
N SER A 2 -10.58 12.79 23.46
CA SER A 2 -10.71 12.12 22.16
C SER A 2 -9.30 11.70 21.72
N ASP A 3 -9.07 10.38 21.72
CA ASP A 3 -7.86 9.76 21.23
C ASP A 3 -7.76 10.08 19.73
N LEU A 4 -6.86 10.98 19.34
CA LEU A 4 -6.56 11.33 17.94
C LEU A 4 -5.83 10.15 17.25
N ARG A 5 -6.40 8.95 17.34
CA ARG A 5 -6.20 7.95 16.30
C ARG A 5 -6.90 8.49 15.07
N HIS A 6 -6.13 9.22 14.27
CA HIS A 6 -6.54 9.61 12.93
C HIS A 6 -7.08 8.37 12.22
N ASP A 7 -8.21 8.52 11.55
CA ASP A 7 -8.75 7.49 10.67
C ASP A 7 -7.67 7.14 9.64
N ARG A 8 -7.02 5.99 9.84
CA ARG A 8 -5.90 5.56 9.00
C ARG A 8 -6.37 5.29 7.58
N PHE A 9 -7.62 4.88 7.37
CA PHE A 9 -8.16 4.74 6.03
C PHE A 9 -8.32 6.09 5.35
N ALA A 10 -8.85 7.09 6.05
CA ALA A 10 -8.91 8.45 5.50
C ALA A 10 -7.52 9.00 5.11
N GLN A 11 -6.48 8.69 5.89
CA GLN A 11 -5.11 9.08 5.57
C GLN A 11 -4.60 8.39 4.30
N VAL A 12 -4.76 7.07 4.19
CA VAL A 12 -4.32 6.31 3.01
C VAL A 12 -5.09 6.73 1.75
N TYR A 13 -6.39 7.00 1.86
CA TYR A 13 -7.18 7.57 0.75
C TYR A 13 -6.66 8.95 0.33
N ALA A 14 -6.31 9.83 1.28
CA ALA A 14 -5.74 11.13 0.95
C ALA A 14 -4.37 11.03 0.24
N ILE A 15 -3.55 10.04 0.61
CA ILE A 15 -2.29 9.75 -0.08
C ILE A 15 -2.58 9.25 -1.50
N ALA A 16 -3.52 8.31 -1.66
CA ALA A 16 -3.94 7.80 -2.95
C ALA A 16 -4.43 8.94 -3.88
N ASP A 17 -5.27 9.84 -3.38
CA ASP A 17 -5.77 11.00 -4.13
C ASP A 17 -4.63 11.91 -4.59
N ARG A 18 -3.65 12.17 -3.72
CA ARG A 18 -2.46 12.97 -4.04
C ARG A 18 -1.64 12.31 -5.18
N TYR A 19 -1.43 11.01 -5.12
CA TYR A 19 -0.69 10.28 -6.15
C TYR A 19 -1.45 10.20 -7.47
N ALA A 20 -2.76 9.96 -7.42
CA ALA A 20 -3.63 9.97 -8.59
C ALA A 20 -3.62 11.33 -9.29
N ALA A 21 -3.62 12.44 -8.52
CA ALA A 21 -3.50 13.79 -9.08
C ALA A 21 -2.11 14.06 -9.68
N ARG A 22 -1.05 13.50 -9.09
CA ARG A 22 0.33 13.67 -9.58
C ARG A 22 0.61 12.88 -10.87
N PHE A 23 0.00 11.70 -11.03
CA PHE A 23 0.27 10.78 -12.15
C PHE A 23 -1.02 10.32 -12.85
N PRO A 24 -1.77 11.24 -13.48
CA PRO A 24 -3.12 10.97 -13.99
C PRO A 24 -3.18 9.90 -15.08
N GLU A 25 -2.15 9.82 -15.92
CA GLU A 25 -2.08 8.88 -17.06
C GLU A 25 -2.10 7.40 -16.61
N GLY A 26 -1.66 7.11 -15.39
CA GLY A 26 -1.66 5.76 -14.83
C GLY A 26 -2.94 5.38 -14.08
N ASN A 27 -3.93 6.28 -13.98
CA ASN A 27 -5.17 6.03 -13.24
C ASN A 27 -6.19 5.21 -14.06
N THR A 28 -5.72 4.09 -14.60
CA THR A 28 -6.54 3.11 -15.32
C THR A 28 -6.55 1.80 -14.51
N PRO A 29 -7.53 0.90 -14.70
CA PRO A 29 -7.55 -0.36 -13.98
C PRO A 29 -6.26 -1.18 -14.15
N LEU A 30 -5.75 -1.25 -15.38
CA LEU A 30 -4.49 -1.95 -15.66
C LEU A 30 -3.26 -1.19 -15.16
N GLY A 31 -3.32 0.14 -15.13
CA GLY A 31 -2.25 0.97 -14.56
C GLY A 31 -2.11 0.76 -13.05
N TYR A 32 -3.22 0.73 -12.31
CA TYR A 32 -3.19 0.38 -10.90
C TYR A 32 -2.75 -1.06 -10.66
N LEU A 33 -3.21 -2.02 -11.48
CA LEU A 33 -2.75 -3.40 -11.36
C LEU A 33 -1.23 -3.53 -11.61
N ALA A 34 -0.70 -2.83 -12.61
CA ALA A 34 0.72 -2.79 -12.89
C ALA A 34 1.52 -2.23 -11.70
N ARG A 35 1.09 -1.10 -11.13
CA ARG A 35 1.70 -0.51 -9.93
C ARG A 35 1.66 -1.50 -8.76
N LEU A 36 0.50 -2.09 -8.45
CA LEU A 36 0.41 -3.11 -7.39
C LEU A 36 1.41 -4.26 -7.57
N THR A 37 1.67 -4.69 -8.81
CA THR A 37 2.69 -5.72 -9.07
C THR A 37 4.12 -5.22 -8.95
N GLU A 38 4.37 -3.95 -9.23
CA GLU A 38 5.64 -3.27 -9.03
C GLU A 38 5.96 -3.19 -7.52
N GLU A 39 5.03 -2.65 -6.72
CA GLU A 39 5.17 -2.55 -5.25
C GLU A 39 5.39 -3.92 -4.61
N LEU A 40 4.68 -4.97 -5.06
CA LEU A 40 4.92 -6.33 -4.58
C LEU A 40 6.32 -6.85 -4.92
N GLY A 41 6.88 -6.45 -6.06
CA GLY A 41 8.24 -6.75 -6.45
C GLY A 41 9.27 -6.06 -5.55
N GLU A 42 9.02 -4.81 -5.17
CA GLU A 42 9.87 -4.02 -4.27
C GLU A 42 9.82 -4.55 -2.85
N ILE A 43 8.63 -4.85 -2.32
CA ILE A 43 8.45 -5.57 -1.05
C ILE A 43 9.24 -6.89 -1.06
N ALA A 44 9.17 -7.66 -2.15
CA ALA A 44 9.91 -8.91 -2.25
C ALA A 44 11.44 -8.69 -2.23
N VAL A 45 11.93 -7.59 -2.80
CA VAL A 45 13.36 -7.21 -2.71
C VAL A 45 13.72 -6.85 -1.28
N GLU A 46 12.93 -6.03 -0.59
CA GLU A 46 13.21 -5.62 0.79
C GLU A 46 13.19 -6.79 1.77
N VAL A 47 12.22 -7.71 1.65
CA VAL A 47 12.20 -8.95 2.44
C VAL A 47 13.46 -9.77 2.18
N GLN A 48 13.87 -9.95 0.92
CA GLN A 48 15.10 -10.69 0.62
C GLN A 48 16.35 -10.02 1.22
N ARG A 49 16.42 -8.68 1.23
CA ARG A 49 17.53 -7.95 1.85
C ARG A 49 17.55 -8.13 3.37
N LEU A 50 16.38 -8.06 4.03
CA LEU A 50 16.23 -8.29 5.48
C LEU A 50 16.58 -9.73 5.87
N GLU A 51 16.25 -10.71 5.03
CA GLU A 51 16.56 -12.12 5.24
C GLU A 51 18.01 -12.50 4.85
N GLY A 52 18.86 -11.53 4.52
CA GLY A 52 20.28 -11.81 4.28
C GLY A 52 20.59 -12.36 2.88
N ALA A 53 19.72 -12.21 1.88
CA ALA A 53 19.93 -12.79 0.55
C ALA A 53 21.14 -12.14 -0.16
N PRO A 54 22.24 -12.89 -0.42
CA PRO A 54 23.50 -12.28 -0.87
C PRO A 54 23.41 -11.52 -2.19
N ALA A 55 22.62 -12.03 -3.14
CA ALA A 55 22.44 -11.39 -4.45
C ALA A 55 21.68 -10.06 -4.36
N LYS A 56 20.75 -9.92 -3.41
CA LYS A 56 20.00 -8.67 -3.21
C LYS A 56 20.80 -7.67 -2.40
N ILE A 57 21.49 -8.11 -1.35
CA ILE A 57 22.41 -7.26 -0.58
C ILE A 57 23.52 -6.70 -1.48
N ALA A 58 24.14 -7.54 -2.31
CA ALA A 58 25.21 -7.08 -3.21
C ALA A 58 24.75 -6.01 -4.22
N LYS A 59 23.46 -6.01 -4.58
CA LYS A 59 22.88 -5.07 -5.56
C LYS A 59 22.27 -3.82 -4.94
N HIS A 60 21.63 -3.95 -3.78
CA HIS A 60 20.77 -2.92 -3.19
C HIS A 60 21.20 -2.49 -1.77
N GLY A 61 22.19 -3.16 -1.18
CA GLY A 61 22.59 -2.94 0.21
C GLY A 61 21.78 -3.76 1.21
N ASP A 62 22.13 -3.65 2.49
CA ASP A 62 21.45 -4.34 3.59
C ASP A 62 20.00 -3.88 3.72
N GLY A 63 19.11 -4.77 4.16
CA GLY A 63 17.69 -4.46 4.31
C GLY A 63 17.43 -3.57 5.52
N GLU A 64 16.48 -2.64 5.37
CA GLU A 64 16.02 -1.78 6.46
C GLU A 64 14.52 -1.94 6.66
N VAL A 65 14.06 -2.10 7.90
CA VAL A 65 12.63 -2.23 8.21
C VAL A 65 11.84 -0.99 7.79
N ALA A 66 12.49 0.19 7.80
CA ALA A 66 11.90 1.43 7.29
C ALA A 66 11.60 1.34 5.79
N ALA A 67 12.54 0.84 4.98
CA ALA A 67 12.32 0.65 3.55
C ALA A 67 11.15 -0.29 3.28
N LEU A 68 11.07 -1.44 3.99
CA LEU A 68 9.91 -2.33 3.88
C LEU A 68 8.59 -1.62 4.24
N ALA A 69 8.60 -0.75 5.25
CA ALA A 69 7.40 -0.01 5.64
C ALA A 69 6.97 0.99 4.56
N ASP A 70 7.92 1.64 3.89
CA ASP A 70 7.65 2.54 2.76
C ASP A 70 7.02 1.75 1.60
N GLU A 71 7.60 0.61 1.18
CA GLU A 71 7.03 -0.19 0.08
C GLU A 71 5.63 -0.76 0.39
N VAL A 72 5.37 -1.10 1.66
CA VAL A 72 4.03 -1.54 2.10
C VAL A 72 3.04 -0.38 2.08
N GLU A 73 3.46 0.84 2.41
CA GLU A 73 2.64 2.04 2.26
C GLU A 73 2.31 2.30 0.79
N ASP A 74 3.30 2.16 -0.10
CA ASP A 74 3.12 2.35 -1.54
C ASP A 74 2.11 1.34 -2.13
N LEU A 75 2.19 0.07 -1.71
CA LEU A 75 1.20 -0.95 -2.02
C LEU A 75 -0.21 -0.57 -1.52
N LEU A 76 -0.33 -0.13 -0.26
CA LEU A 76 -1.60 0.16 0.37
C LEU A 76 -2.29 1.37 -0.27
N HIS A 77 -1.58 2.48 -0.52
CA HIS A 77 -2.20 3.63 -1.15
C HIS A 77 -2.58 3.34 -2.61
N THR A 78 -1.80 2.52 -3.31
CA THR A 78 -2.14 2.08 -4.68
C THR A 78 -3.42 1.23 -4.69
N ALA A 79 -3.57 0.31 -3.72
CA ALA A 79 -4.79 -0.49 -3.58
C ALA A 79 -6.02 0.39 -3.26
N PHE A 80 -5.84 1.41 -2.44
CA PHE A 80 -6.91 2.37 -2.10
C PHE A 80 -7.28 3.24 -3.30
N GLY A 81 -6.30 3.63 -4.11
CA GLY A 81 -6.54 4.29 -5.40
C GLY A 81 -7.38 3.43 -6.35
N LEU A 82 -7.11 2.11 -6.41
CA LEU A 82 -7.91 1.16 -7.18
C LEU A 82 -9.35 1.04 -6.63
N LEU A 83 -9.53 0.97 -5.31
CA LEU A 83 -10.87 0.97 -4.70
C LEU A 83 -11.65 2.23 -5.10
N ARG A 84 -11.00 3.40 -5.02
CA ARG A 84 -11.59 4.69 -5.41
C ARG A 84 -11.93 4.76 -6.90
N LEU A 85 -11.08 4.22 -7.78
CA LEU A 85 -11.35 4.13 -9.21
C LEU A 85 -12.68 3.40 -9.50
N TYR A 86 -13.04 2.41 -8.66
CA TYR A 86 -14.28 1.65 -8.77
C TYR A 86 -15.43 2.14 -7.86
N GLY A 87 -15.23 3.21 -7.08
CA GLY A 87 -16.22 3.69 -6.10
C GLY A 87 -16.52 2.65 -4.99
N ALA A 88 -15.54 1.83 -4.63
CA ALA A 88 -15.69 0.69 -3.74
C ALA A 88 -15.34 0.98 -2.26
N GLU A 89 -15.06 2.23 -1.88
CA GLU A 89 -14.56 2.60 -0.54
C GLU A 89 -15.50 2.14 0.58
N SER A 90 -16.79 2.52 0.49
CA SER A 90 -17.77 2.11 1.52
C SER A 90 -18.01 0.60 1.56
N ILE A 91 -17.78 -0.12 0.44
CA ILE A 91 -17.88 -1.58 0.39
C ILE A 91 -16.70 -2.19 1.13
N PHE A 92 -15.50 -1.68 0.89
CA PHE A 92 -14.28 -2.12 1.55
C PHE A 92 -14.35 -1.89 3.07
N GLU A 93 -14.80 -0.71 3.53
CA GLU A 93 -15.01 -0.45 4.96
C GLU A 93 -15.95 -1.46 5.61
N ARG A 94 -17.08 -1.78 4.96
CA ARG A 94 -18.00 -2.84 5.44
C ARG A 94 -17.35 -4.23 5.47
N VAL A 95 -16.47 -4.53 4.52
CA VAL A 95 -15.70 -5.79 4.53
C VAL A 95 -14.76 -5.81 5.73
N VAL A 96 -14.03 -4.73 5.99
CA VAL A 96 -13.14 -4.60 7.15
C VAL A 96 -13.92 -4.75 8.45
N ASP A 97 -15.02 -4.02 8.62
CA ASP A 97 -15.87 -4.09 9.82
C ASP A 97 -16.36 -5.52 10.08
N ARG A 98 -16.81 -6.19 9.03
CA ARG A 98 -17.28 -7.58 9.10
C ARG A 98 -16.17 -8.55 9.52
N GLU A 99 -14.96 -8.39 9.01
CA GLU A 99 -13.83 -9.25 9.39
C GLU A 99 -13.31 -8.92 10.80
N PHE A 100 -13.27 -7.64 11.18
CA PHE A 100 -12.87 -7.21 12.52
C PHE A 100 -13.82 -7.75 13.61
N ALA A 101 -15.13 -7.77 13.34
CA ALA A 101 -16.13 -8.31 14.26
C ALA A 101 -15.95 -9.82 14.58
N LYS A 102 -15.17 -10.57 13.78
CA LYS A 102 -14.84 -11.97 14.05
C LYS A 102 -13.62 -12.14 14.96
N THR A 103 -12.90 -11.06 15.23
CA THR A 103 -11.64 -11.05 15.99
C THR A 103 -11.86 -10.72 17.47
N ILE A 104 -13.04 -10.21 17.83
CA ILE A 104 -13.51 -9.95 19.20
C ILE A 104 -14.40 -11.09 19.71
#